data_AF-A0A182S7A7-F1
#
_entry.id   AF-A0A182S7A7-F1
#
_cell.length_a   1.000
_cell.length_b   1.000
_cell.length_c   1.000
_cell.angle_alpha   90.00
_cell.angle_beta   90.00
_cell.angle_gamma   90.00
#
_symmetry.space_group_name_H-M   'P 1'
#
loop_
_entity.id
_entity.type
_entity.pdbx_description
1 polymer ?
#
loop_
_entity_poly.entity_id
_entity_poly.type
_entity_poly.pdbx_seq_one_letter_code
_entity_poly.pdbx_strand_id
1 'polypeptide(L)'
;MFVSKRRWILKTCGTTTPLQCFKPLLRMANEIAGYTAIEDLFYSRKNYKRPELQVSPHRGFDEEVAFLDQYFDDGRAYSLGAINRDCWHLYTLSRVGGGSKIRKRNNHLHQLLNEEQILMEEEQQQYDELIAGSMQPDPDQTIEILMTELDPSVMDIFTKHVCTTAKEATQKSGIDRLLPGMVIDDYLFDPCGYSMNGIAKNVSKSARAIMVDYGK
;
A
#
# COMPACT_ATOMS: atom_id res chain seq x y z
N MET A 1 -3.76 -5.45 -7.37
CA MET A 1 -4.42 -5.00 -6.12
C MET A 1 -4.78 -6.22 -5.31
N PHE A 2 -4.52 -6.23 -4.00
CA PHE A 2 -4.91 -7.31 -3.10
C PHE A 2 -5.92 -6.78 -2.06
N VAL A 3 -6.99 -7.54 -1.83
CA VAL A 3 -8.02 -7.25 -0.83
C VAL A 3 -8.18 -8.48 0.06
N SER A 4 -8.10 -8.29 1.37
CA SER A 4 -8.34 -9.33 2.37
C SER A 4 -9.24 -8.77 3.48
N LYS A 5 -9.55 -9.57 4.51
CA LYS A 5 -10.51 -9.18 5.56
C LYS A 5 -10.25 -7.79 6.15
N ARG A 6 -8.99 -7.48 6.50
CA ARG A 6 -8.58 -6.24 7.18
C ARG A 6 -7.39 -5.53 6.52
N ARG A 7 -6.90 -6.02 5.38
CA ARG A 7 -5.73 -5.47 4.69
C ARG A 7 -6.01 -5.24 3.22
N TRP A 8 -5.64 -4.05 2.76
CA TRP A 8 -5.72 -3.63 1.36
C TRP A 8 -4.33 -3.22 0.87
N ILE A 9 -3.96 -3.68 -0.33
CA ILE A 9 -2.70 -3.35 -0.97
C ILE A 9 -2.98 -2.89 -2.40
N LEU A 10 -2.65 -1.64 -2.69
CA LEU A 10 -2.69 -1.04 -4.02
C LEU A 10 -1.30 -0.58 -4.42
N LYS A 11 -0.83 -1.07 -5.56
CA LYS A 11 0.35 -0.55 -6.26
C LYS A 11 -0.07 -0.22 -7.67
N THR A 12 0.39 0.92 -8.14
CA THR A 12 0.19 1.42 -9.49
C THR A 12 1.53 1.98 -9.99
N CYS A 13 1.65 2.16 -11.30
CA CYS A 13 2.85 2.67 -11.95
C CYS A 13 2.50 3.74 -13.00
N GLY A 14 3.51 4.20 -13.75
CA GLY A 14 3.34 5.25 -14.75
C GLY A 14 3.02 6.61 -14.11
N THR A 15 1.98 7.27 -14.60
CA THR A 15 1.49 8.59 -14.13
C THR A 15 0.16 8.49 -13.37
N THR A 16 -0.19 7.29 -12.92
CA THR A 16 -1.37 7.09 -12.07
C THR A 16 -1.25 7.86 -10.75
N THR A 17 -2.38 8.27 -10.19
CA THR A 17 -2.44 9.10 -8.97
C THR A 17 -3.05 8.31 -7.79
N PRO A 18 -2.35 7.30 -7.24
CA PRO A 18 -2.92 6.38 -6.26
C PRO A 18 -3.46 7.06 -5.00
N LEU A 19 -2.90 8.20 -4.56
CA LEU A 19 -3.42 8.90 -3.38
C LEU A 19 -4.81 9.54 -3.62
N GLN A 20 -5.20 9.79 -4.87
CA GLN A 20 -6.53 10.35 -5.17
C GLN A 20 -7.66 9.35 -4.87
N CYS A 21 -7.38 8.04 -4.85
CA CYS A 21 -8.39 7.04 -4.49
C CYS A 21 -8.57 6.88 -2.97
N PHE A 22 -7.76 7.56 -2.15
CA PHE A 22 -7.76 7.37 -0.70
C PHE A 22 -9.11 7.69 -0.07
N LYS A 23 -9.67 8.88 -0.32
CA LYS A 23 -10.99 9.26 0.21
C LYS A 23 -12.13 8.33 -0.26
N PRO A 24 -12.26 8.00 -1.56
CA PRO A 24 -13.21 6.99 -2.02
C PRO A 24 -13.05 5.63 -1.34
N LEU A 25 -11.82 5.18 -1.13
CA LEU A 25 -11.55 3.93 -0.43
C LEU A 25 -12.05 3.96 1.01
N LEU A 26 -11.72 4.99 1.79
CA LEU A 26 -12.17 5.10 3.19
C LEU A 26 -13.70 5.09 3.29
N ARG A 27 -14.35 5.76 2.35
CA ARG A 27 -15.80 5.73 2.23
C ARG A 27 -16.33 4.31 1.99
N MET A 28 -15.77 3.58 1.02
CA MET A 28 -16.17 2.19 0.74
C MET A 28 -15.89 1.26 1.92
N ALA A 29 -14.75 1.41 2.60
CA ALA A 29 -14.39 0.61 3.76
C ALA A 29 -15.40 0.78 4.90
N ASN A 30 -15.87 2.00 5.12
CA ASN A 30 -16.92 2.29 6.09
C ASN A 30 -18.30 1.78 5.63
N GLU A 31 -18.76 2.19 4.44
CA GLU A 31 -20.12 1.89 3.95
C GLU A 31 -20.36 0.39 3.71
N ILE A 32 -19.35 -0.34 3.22
CA ILE A 32 -19.49 -1.76 2.85
C ILE A 32 -19.08 -2.69 3.99
N ALA A 33 -17.98 -2.37 4.68
CA ALA A 33 -17.36 -3.27 5.66
C ALA A 33 -17.44 -2.77 7.11
N GLY A 34 -17.97 -1.56 7.35
CA GLY A 34 -18.11 -0.99 8.69
C GLY A 34 -16.79 -0.54 9.33
N TYR A 35 -15.71 -0.43 8.56
CA TYR A 35 -14.41 0.00 9.09
C TYR A 35 -14.35 1.52 9.22
N THR A 36 -14.17 2.01 10.45
CA THR A 36 -14.15 3.45 10.79
C THR A 36 -12.78 3.96 11.22
N ALA A 37 -11.80 3.08 11.38
CA ALA A 37 -10.45 3.40 11.82
C ALA A 37 -9.40 2.64 10.99
N ILE A 38 -8.19 3.20 10.93
CA ILE A 38 -7.03 2.59 10.28
C ILE A 38 -6.05 2.19 11.36
N GLU A 39 -5.67 0.91 11.35
CA GLU A 39 -4.72 0.36 12.32
C GLU A 39 -3.28 0.65 11.92
N ASP A 40 -2.92 0.31 10.67
CA ASP A 40 -1.62 0.64 10.08
C ASP A 40 -1.82 1.24 8.68
N LEU A 41 -1.00 2.23 8.33
CA LEU A 41 -0.89 2.79 6.97
C LEU A 41 0.57 2.79 6.55
N PHE A 42 0.82 2.31 5.33
CA PHE A 42 2.12 2.41 4.68
C PHE A 42 1.89 2.92 3.26
N TYR A 43 2.32 4.15 3.00
CA TYR A 43 2.45 4.69 1.66
C TYR A 43 3.92 4.81 1.33
N SER A 44 4.39 4.09 0.32
CA SER A 44 5.80 4.08 -0.05
C SER A 44 6.02 4.13 -1.54
N ARG A 45 7.18 4.65 -1.93
CA ARG A 45 7.69 4.56 -3.30
C ARG A 45 9.18 4.83 -3.35
N LYS A 46 9.85 4.25 -4.34
CA LYS A 46 11.19 4.70 -4.74
C LYS A 46 11.10 6.06 -5.43
N ASN A 47 12.18 6.83 -5.41
CA ASN A 47 12.30 8.03 -6.24
C ASN A 47 12.04 7.73 -7.72
N TYR A 48 11.31 8.63 -8.38
CA TYR A 48 10.95 8.50 -9.79
C TYR A 48 12.18 8.66 -10.69
N LYS A 49 12.24 7.89 -11.78
CA LYS A 49 13.21 8.16 -12.86
C LYS A 49 12.95 9.49 -13.56
N ARG A 50 11.67 9.87 -13.67
CA ARG A 50 11.17 11.07 -14.36
C ARG A 50 10.12 11.79 -13.51
N PRO A 51 10.52 12.44 -12.40
CA PRO A 51 9.58 13.10 -11.48
C PRO A 51 8.76 14.20 -12.17
N GLU A 52 9.28 14.83 -13.23
CA GLU A 52 8.63 15.90 -13.98
C GLU A 52 7.36 15.47 -14.73
N LEU A 53 7.15 14.17 -14.91
CA LEU A 53 5.96 13.61 -15.55
C LEU A 53 4.81 13.35 -14.58
N GLN A 54 5.06 13.42 -13.27
CA GLN A 54 4.06 13.10 -12.27
C GLN A 54 3.06 14.25 -12.11
N VAL A 55 1.86 13.90 -11.66
CA VAL A 55 0.73 14.83 -11.48
C VAL A 55 0.41 14.92 -9.99
N SER A 56 -0.04 16.09 -9.55
CA SER A 56 -0.49 16.32 -8.16
C SER A 56 -1.46 15.21 -7.70
N PRO A 57 -1.28 14.64 -6.49
CA PRO A 57 -0.36 15.07 -5.44
C PRO A 57 1.04 14.43 -5.49
N HIS A 58 1.48 13.86 -6.63
CA HIS A 58 2.67 13.00 -6.73
C HIS A 58 3.91 13.67 -7.34
N ARG A 59 3.98 15.00 -7.45
CA ARG A 59 5.15 15.67 -8.05
C ARG A 59 6.38 15.66 -7.16
N GLY A 60 6.17 15.51 -5.86
CA GLY A 60 7.21 15.47 -4.84
C GLY A 60 6.72 14.74 -3.61
N PHE A 61 7.64 14.21 -2.82
CA PHE A 61 7.26 13.48 -1.59
C PHE A 61 6.66 14.41 -0.54
N ASP A 62 7.09 15.67 -0.51
CA ASP A 62 6.49 16.75 0.27
C ASP A 62 5.02 16.98 -0.05
N GLU A 63 4.64 16.95 -1.33
CA GLU A 63 3.24 17.08 -1.76
C GLU A 63 2.39 15.88 -1.31
N GLU A 64 2.96 14.68 -1.38
CA GLU A 64 2.30 13.43 -0.95
C GLU A 64 2.09 13.40 0.57
N VAL A 65 3.08 13.85 1.33
CA VAL A 65 3.00 14.03 2.79
C VAL A 65 1.91 15.05 3.13
N ALA A 66 1.96 16.23 2.49
CA ALA A 66 0.96 17.28 2.71
C ALA A 66 -0.47 16.85 2.33
N PHE A 67 -0.63 15.93 1.38
CA PHE A 67 -1.92 15.32 1.06
C PHE A 67 -2.39 14.39 2.18
N LEU A 68 -1.52 13.50 2.67
CA LEU A 68 -1.85 12.52 3.71
C LEU A 68 -2.10 13.17 5.08
N ASP A 69 -1.36 14.23 5.42
CA ASP A 69 -1.55 15.00 6.66
C ASP A 69 -2.90 15.74 6.72
N GLN A 70 -3.66 15.79 5.63
CA GLN A 70 -5.06 16.25 5.67
C GLN A 70 -5.98 15.26 6.40
N TYR A 71 -5.54 13.99 6.53
CA TYR A 71 -6.31 12.88 7.11
C TYR A 71 -5.77 12.45 8.48
N PHE A 72 -4.48 12.63 8.74
CA PHE A 72 -3.78 12.14 9.94
C PHE A 72 -2.95 13.24 10.60
N ASP A 73 -3.04 13.35 11.92
CA ASP A 73 -2.27 14.33 12.71
C ASP A 73 -0.94 13.75 13.23
N ASP A 74 -0.77 12.42 13.17
CA ASP A 74 0.37 11.67 13.70
C ASP A 74 1.18 10.94 12.61
N GLY A 75 1.06 11.45 11.38
CA GLY A 75 1.85 11.02 10.22
C GLY A 75 3.35 11.17 10.41
N ARG A 76 4.11 10.21 9.88
CA ARG A 76 5.57 10.19 9.90
C ARG A 76 6.10 9.90 8.51
N ALA A 77 6.95 10.79 8.02
CA ALA A 77 7.59 10.69 6.71
C ALA A 77 9.08 10.40 6.85
N TYR A 78 9.58 9.45 6.07
CA TYR A 78 10.97 9.02 6.05
C TYR A 78 11.49 8.98 4.61
N SER A 79 12.77 9.29 4.43
CA SER A 79 13.51 9.03 3.20
C SER A 79 14.71 8.16 3.53
N LEU A 80 14.71 6.93 3.03
CA LEU A 80 15.74 5.93 3.28
C LEU A 80 16.69 5.85 2.08
N GLY A 81 17.99 5.89 2.32
CA GLY A 81 19.01 5.89 1.27
C GLY A 81 19.56 7.28 0.96
N ALA A 82 20.28 7.40 -0.16
CA ALA A 82 20.93 8.65 -0.54
C ALA A 82 19.97 9.52 -1.34
N ILE A 83 19.58 10.68 -0.79
CA ILE A 83 18.62 11.61 -1.42
C ILE A 83 19.02 11.98 -2.86
N ASN A 84 20.32 12.12 -3.12
CA ASN A 84 20.85 12.49 -4.43
C ASN A 84 21.06 11.30 -5.38
N ARG A 85 20.62 10.09 -5.01
CA ARG A 85 20.73 8.87 -5.82
C ARG A 85 19.43 8.07 -5.71
N ASP A 86 19.52 6.81 -5.28
CA ASP A 86 18.38 5.97 -4.99
C ASP A 86 17.95 6.20 -3.53
N CYS A 87 16.74 6.71 -3.39
CA CYS A 87 16.07 6.83 -2.11
C CYS A 87 14.67 6.24 -2.19
N TRP A 88 14.22 5.73 -1.05
CA TRP A 88 12.88 5.18 -0.87
C TRP A 88 12.15 6.03 0.16
N HIS A 89 11.00 6.54 -0.24
CA HIS A 89 10.14 7.37 0.58
C HIS A 89 9.08 6.51 1.25
N LEU A 90 8.78 6.81 2.50
CA LEU A 90 7.76 6.14 3.30
C LEU A 90 7.00 7.14 4.14
N TYR A 91 5.68 7.13 4.02
CA TYR A 91 4.76 7.73 4.98
C TYR A 91 4.05 6.62 5.75
N THR A 92 4.01 6.74 7.08
CA THR A 92 3.33 5.81 7.98
C THR A 92 2.79 6.52 9.22
N LEU A 93 2.04 5.83 10.07
CA LEU A 93 1.45 6.38 11.29
C LEU A 93 2.29 6.02 12.51
N SER A 94 2.34 6.92 13.49
CA SER A 94 3.06 6.70 14.73
C SER A 94 2.29 5.74 15.65
N ARG A 95 2.86 4.56 15.94
CA ARG A 95 2.25 3.58 16.86
C ARG A 95 2.05 4.08 18.29
N VAL A 96 2.75 5.13 18.69
CA VAL A 96 2.61 5.75 20.03
C VAL A 96 1.24 6.45 20.21
N GLY A 97 0.47 6.62 19.13
CA GLY A 97 -0.86 7.25 19.14
C GLY A 97 -2.05 6.29 19.00
N GLY A 98 -1.88 4.97 19.18
CA GLY A 98 -2.96 3.99 19.24
C GLY A 98 -4.01 4.14 18.14
N GLY A 99 -3.76 3.62 16.92
CA GLY A 99 -4.77 3.57 15.85
C GLY A 99 -5.40 4.93 15.56
N SER A 100 -4.63 5.80 14.91
CA SER A 100 -4.96 7.20 14.63
C SER A 100 -6.41 7.37 14.18
N LYS A 101 -7.20 8.04 15.02
CA LYS A 101 -8.54 8.49 14.62
C LYS A 101 -8.37 9.28 13.33
N ILE A 102 -8.99 8.81 12.24
CA ILE A 102 -9.13 9.62 11.02
C ILE A 102 -9.73 10.95 11.47
N ARG A 103 -9.10 12.06 11.11
CA ARG A 103 -9.51 13.40 11.55
C ARG A 103 -11.01 13.57 11.29
N LYS A 104 -11.82 13.49 12.35
CA LYS A 104 -13.26 13.77 12.30
C LYS A 104 -13.36 15.26 11.97
N ARG A 105 -13.50 15.63 10.69
CA ARG A 105 -13.82 17.01 10.32
C ARG A 105 -15.15 17.35 10.99
N ASN A 106 -15.05 18.12 12.08
CA ASN A 106 -16.09 18.85 12.79
C ASN A 106 -17.50 18.27 12.61
N ASN A 107 -17.79 17.21 13.37
CA ASN A 107 -19.18 16.94 13.69
C ASN A 107 -19.62 18.02 14.68
N HIS A 108 -20.49 18.92 14.23
CA HIS A 108 -21.26 19.85 15.07
C HIS A 108 -22.14 19.13 16.13
N LEU A 109 -22.00 17.80 16.26
CA LEU A 109 -22.65 16.94 17.25
C LEU A 109 -21.98 17.00 18.64
N HIS A 110 -20.70 17.35 18.75
CA HIS A 110 -20.00 17.41 20.04
C HIS A 110 -20.55 18.49 20.99
N GLN A 111 -21.36 19.42 20.47
CA GLN A 111 -21.96 20.50 21.25
C GLN A 111 -23.33 20.12 21.85
N LEU A 112 -23.83 18.91 21.56
CA LEU A 112 -25.13 18.41 22.05
C LEU A 112 -25.02 17.27 23.07
N LEU A 113 -23.80 16.80 23.36
CA LEU A 113 -23.54 15.79 24.40
C LEU A 113 -23.34 16.50 25.75
N ASN A 114 -23.95 15.98 26.80
CA ASN A 114 -23.77 16.47 28.16
C ASN A 114 -22.43 15.96 28.76
N GLU A 115 -21.89 16.69 29.74
CA GLU A 115 -20.55 16.44 30.33
C GLU A 115 -20.35 15.00 30.81
N GLU A 116 -21.39 14.34 31.33
CA GLU A 116 -21.34 12.93 31.74
C GLU A 116 -21.12 11.96 30.58
N GLN A 117 -21.71 12.21 29.40
CA GLN A 117 -21.48 11.38 28.21
C GLN A 117 -20.07 11.55 27.66
N ILE A 118 -19.51 12.76 27.75
CA ILE A 118 -18.13 13.05 27.34
C ILE A 118 -17.16 12.28 28.23
N LEU A 119 -17.34 12.34 29.56
CA LEU A 119 -16.49 11.62 30.51
C LEU A 119 -16.57 10.09 30.30
N MET A 120 -17.77 9.54 30.06
CA MET A 120 -17.92 8.11 29.76
C MET A 120 -17.25 7.70 28.44
N GLU A 121 -17.35 8.53 27.39
CA GLU A 121 -16.66 8.28 26.12
C GLU A 121 -15.14 8.34 26.28
N GLU A 122 -14.62 9.31 27.05
CA GLU A 122 -13.19 9.44 27.36
C GLU A 122 -12.66 8.26 28.17
N GLU A 123 -13.40 7.79 29.18
CA GLU A 123 -13.02 6.69 30.06
C GLU A 123 -13.05 5.34 29.32
N GLN A 124 -14.08 5.09 28.51
CA GLN A 124 -14.14 3.92 27.63
C GLN A 124 -12.98 3.91 26.61
N GLN A 125 -12.66 5.08 26.06
CA GLN A 125 -11.58 5.22 25.10
C GLN A 125 -10.20 4.95 25.74
N GLN A 126 -9.98 5.41 26.98
CA GLN A 126 -8.77 5.11 27.73
C GLN A 126 -8.63 3.60 27.99
N TYR A 127 -9.74 2.91 28.26
CA TYR A 127 -9.76 1.46 28.44
C TYR A 127 -9.45 0.71 27.13
N ASP A 128 -10.01 1.16 26.01
CA ASP A 128 -9.73 0.59 24.68
C ASP A 128 -8.26 0.77 24.28
N GLU A 129 -7.64 1.92 24.60
CA GLU A 129 -6.21 2.18 24.38
C GLU A 129 -5.32 1.25 25.21
N LEU A 130 -5.69 0.98 26.47
CA LEU A 130 -5.01 0.01 27.34
C LEU A 130 -5.08 -1.42 26.78
N ILE A 131 -6.24 -1.84 26.28
CA ILE A 131 -6.42 -3.16 25.66
C ILE A 131 -5.62 -3.24 24.36
N ALA A 132 -5.70 -2.22 23.49
CA ALA A 132 -4.94 -2.16 22.24
C ALA A 132 -3.43 -2.20 22.48
N GLY A 133 -2.93 -1.50 23.52
CA GLY A 133 -1.53 -1.53 23.94
C GLY A 133 -1.06 -2.89 24.47
N SER A 134 -1.99 -3.77 24.89
CA SER A 134 -1.70 -5.12 25.37
C SER A 134 -1.74 -6.20 24.28
N MET A 135 -2.36 -5.93 23.13
CA MET A 135 -2.43 -6.87 22.02
C MET A 135 -1.09 -6.90 21.26
N GLN A 136 -0.51 -8.08 21.13
CA GLN A 136 0.64 -8.27 20.23
C GLN A 136 0.14 -8.30 18.79
N PRO A 137 0.71 -7.49 17.89
CA PRO A 137 0.32 -7.52 16.48
C PRO A 137 0.61 -8.89 15.88
N ASP A 138 -0.24 -9.33 14.96
CA ASP A 138 0.02 -10.54 14.19
C ASP A 138 1.36 -10.42 13.45
N PRO A 139 2.13 -11.51 13.32
CA PRO A 139 3.40 -11.48 12.59
C PRO A 139 3.12 -11.17 11.11
N ASP A 140 3.55 -10.00 10.65
CA ASP A 140 3.46 -9.56 9.26
C ASP A 140 4.82 -9.09 8.74
N GLN A 141 5.12 -9.42 7.49
CA GLN A 141 6.39 -9.12 6.85
C GLN A 141 6.17 -8.84 5.37
N THR A 142 6.79 -7.76 4.88
CA THR A 142 6.78 -7.38 3.47
C THR A 142 8.22 -7.22 2.97
N ILE A 143 8.53 -7.82 1.83
CA ILE A 143 9.81 -7.64 1.13
C ILE A 143 9.53 -7.06 -0.25
N GLU A 144 10.22 -5.97 -0.58
CA GLU A 144 10.21 -5.37 -1.91
C GLU A 144 11.61 -5.42 -2.52
N ILE A 145 11.71 -5.96 -3.74
CA ILE A 145 12.95 -5.96 -4.53
C ILE A 145 12.70 -5.09 -5.76
N LEU A 146 13.35 -3.94 -5.81
CA LEU A 146 13.24 -2.97 -6.90
C LEU A 146 14.50 -3.05 -7.75
N MET A 147 14.34 -3.35 -9.04
CA MET A 147 15.46 -3.61 -9.95
C MET A 147 15.43 -2.62 -11.11
N THR A 148 16.62 -2.19 -11.53
CA THR A 148 16.86 -1.36 -12.72
C THR A 148 18.02 -1.94 -13.50
N GLU A 149 18.19 -1.51 -14.76
CA GLU A 149 19.33 -1.92 -15.60
C GLU A 149 19.44 -3.45 -15.76
N LEU A 150 18.28 -4.09 -15.94
CA LEU A 150 18.18 -5.53 -16.15
C LEU A 150 18.78 -5.95 -17.50
N ASP A 151 19.30 -7.18 -17.55
CA ASP A 151 19.90 -7.75 -18.76
C ASP A 151 18.90 -7.70 -19.95
N PRO A 152 19.28 -7.07 -21.08
CA PRO A 152 18.38 -6.95 -22.24
C PRO A 152 17.88 -8.29 -22.79
N SER A 153 18.70 -9.34 -22.75
CA SER A 153 18.32 -10.68 -23.24
C SER A 153 17.27 -11.33 -22.34
N VAL A 154 17.32 -11.07 -21.02
CA VAL A 154 16.29 -11.51 -20.08
C VAL A 154 15.01 -10.70 -20.26
N MET A 155 15.15 -9.38 -20.45
CA MET A 155 14.00 -8.49 -20.66
C MET A 155 13.21 -8.81 -21.93
N ASP A 156 13.88 -9.36 -22.94
CA ASP A 156 13.26 -9.75 -24.21
C ASP A 156 12.14 -10.79 -24.02
N ILE A 157 12.22 -11.63 -22.98
CA ILE A 157 11.18 -12.62 -22.63
C ILE A 157 9.81 -11.95 -22.41
N PHE A 158 9.77 -10.72 -21.91
CA PHE A 158 8.54 -10.02 -21.52
C PHE A 158 7.93 -9.18 -22.65
N THR A 159 8.07 -9.67 -23.88
CA THR A 159 7.62 -8.99 -25.10
C THR A 159 6.73 -9.91 -25.92
N LYS A 160 5.83 -9.33 -26.71
CA LYS A 160 4.94 -10.10 -27.58
C LYS A 160 5.66 -10.74 -28.77
N HIS A 161 6.86 -10.28 -29.10
CA HIS A 161 7.66 -10.90 -30.16
C HIS A 161 8.40 -12.16 -29.69
N VAL A 162 8.77 -12.27 -28.40
CA VAL A 162 9.39 -13.49 -27.85
C VAL A 162 8.38 -14.46 -27.27
N CYS A 163 7.37 -13.97 -26.57
CA CYS A 163 6.36 -14.79 -25.91
C CYS A 163 4.96 -14.39 -26.38
N THR A 164 4.14 -15.37 -26.71
CA THR A 164 2.77 -15.11 -27.19
C THR A 164 1.78 -14.93 -26.05
N THR A 165 2.01 -15.64 -24.93
CA THR A 165 1.13 -15.66 -23.76
C THR A 165 1.89 -15.29 -22.48
N ALA A 166 1.13 -14.82 -21.47
CA ALA A 166 1.68 -14.52 -20.16
C ALA A 166 2.28 -15.77 -19.49
N LYS A 167 1.54 -16.87 -19.49
CA LYS A 167 2.01 -18.18 -19.01
C LYS A 167 3.36 -18.61 -19.60
N GLU A 168 3.57 -18.39 -20.90
CA GLU A 168 4.83 -18.70 -21.55
C GLU A 168 5.97 -17.84 -20.98
N ALA A 169 5.76 -16.53 -20.85
CA ALA A 169 6.74 -15.62 -20.24
C ALA A 169 7.05 -16.01 -18.78
N THR A 170 6.03 -16.39 -18.01
CA THR A 170 6.17 -16.87 -16.62
C THR A 170 7.08 -18.08 -16.52
N GLN A 171 6.87 -19.08 -17.38
CA GLN A 171 7.66 -20.32 -17.39
C GLN A 171 9.08 -20.11 -17.92
N LYS A 172 9.21 -19.36 -19.02
CA LYS A 172 10.50 -19.11 -19.69
C LYS A 172 11.44 -18.27 -18.83
N SER A 173 10.92 -17.27 -18.13
CA SER A 173 11.68 -16.47 -17.17
C SER A 173 12.03 -17.22 -15.88
N GLY A 174 11.31 -18.31 -15.57
CA GLY A 174 11.44 -19.05 -14.32
C GLY A 174 10.76 -18.41 -13.12
N ILE A 175 9.90 -17.40 -13.32
CA ILE A 175 9.13 -16.74 -12.26
C ILE A 175 8.24 -17.75 -11.51
N ASP A 176 7.72 -18.76 -12.22
CA ASP A 176 6.91 -19.85 -11.64
C ASP A 176 7.65 -20.67 -10.57
N ARG A 177 8.98 -20.62 -10.56
CA ARG A 177 9.85 -21.36 -9.63
C ARG A 177 10.39 -20.51 -8.47
N LEU A 178 10.18 -19.19 -8.47
CA LEU A 178 10.67 -18.30 -7.41
C LEU A 178 10.06 -18.64 -6.05
N LEU A 179 8.74 -18.86 -6.00
CA LEU A 179 8.03 -19.36 -4.83
C LEU A 179 7.14 -20.54 -5.26
N PRO A 180 7.60 -21.79 -5.07
CA PRO A 180 6.83 -22.96 -5.46
C PRO A 180 5.48 -23.05 -4.74
N GLY A 181 4.45 -23.53 -5.44
CA GLY A 181 3.11 -23.76 -4.87
C GLY A 181 2.17 -22.55 -4.88
N MET A 182 2.59 -21.44 -5.50
CA MET A 182 1.74 -20.27 -5.71
C MET A 182 0.75 -20.50 -6.86
N VAL A 183 -0.49 -20.03 -6.70
CA VAL A 183 -1.43 -19.84 -7.79
C VAL A 183 -1.10 -18.50 -8.44
N ILE A 184 -0.74 -18.53 -9.73
CA ILE A 184 -0.30 -17.38 -10.48
C ILE A 184 -1.43 -16.91 -11.39
N ASP A 185 -1.70 -15.62 -11.35
CA ASP A 185 -2.51 -14.88 -12.31
C ASP A 185 -1.58 -13.88 -13.02
N ASP A 186 -1.28 -14.14 -14.29
CA ASP A 186 -0.28 -13.42 -15.07
C ASP A 186 -0.88 -12.72 -16.30
N TYR A 187 -0.23 -11.64 -16.72
CA TYR A 187 -0.63 -10.87 -17.88
C TYR A 187 0.59 -10.34 -18.65
N LEU A 188 0.53 -10.44 -19.97
CA LEU A 188 1.55 -9.96 -20.90
C LEU A 188 0.97 -8.86 -21.77
N PHE A 189 1.47 -7.65 -21.58
CA PHE A 189 1.05 -6.42 -22.24
C PHE A 189 1.57 -6.34 -23.68
N ASP A 190 0.92 -5.49 -24.48
CA ASP A 190 1.28 -5.22 -25.86
C ASP A 190 1.90 -3.81 -26.01
N PRO A 191 3.00 -3.64 -26.76
CA PRO A 191 3.82 -4.69 -27.39
C PRO A 191 4.74 -5.43 -26.40
N CYS A 192 4.89 -4.90 -25.18
CA CYS A 192 5.79 -5.44 -24.16
C CYS A 192 5.32 -5.03 -22.77
N GLY A 193 5.83 -5.75 -21.76
CA GLY A 193 5.52 -5.57 -20.36
C GLY A 193 4.83 -6.80 -19.81
N TYR A 194 5.06 -7.10 -18.55
CA TYR A 194 4.51 -8.27 -17.88
C TYR A 194 4.15 -7.92 -16.45
N SER A 195 3.05 -8.46 -15.94
CA SER A 195 2.69 -8.39 -14.54
C SER A 195 2.08 -9.71 -14.08
N MET A 196 2.26 -10.03 -12.81
CA MET A 196 1.63 -11.18 -12.20
C MET A 196 1.32 -10.95 -10.72
N ASN A 197 0.29 -11.64 -10.25
CA ASN A 197 0.03 -11.85 -8.84
C ASN A 197 0.22 -13.33 -8.53
N GLY A 198 0.88 -13.63 -7.42
CA GLY A 198 0.91 -14.98 -6.85
C GLY A 198 0.17 -15.02 -5.51
N ILE A 199 -0.61 -16.07 -5.26
CA ILE A 199 -1.19 -16.37 -3.94
C ILE A 199 -0.94 -17.82 -3.50
N ALA A 200 -0.64 -18.04 -2.22
CA ALA A 200 -0.51 -19.39 -1.67
C ALA A 200 -1.90 -20.01 -1.40
N LYS A 201 -2.07 -21.31 -1.68
CA LYS A 201 -3.38 -22.00 -1.52
C LYS A 201 -3.85 -22.15 -0.06
N ASN A 202 -2.94 -22.14 0.91
CA ASN A 202 -3.27 -22.34 2.33
C ASN A 202 -3.20 -21.00 3.09
N VAL A 203 -4.32 -20.28 3.13
CA VAL A 203 -4.45 -18.91 3.67
C VAL A 203 -4.64 -18.87 5.20
N SER A 204 -4.21 -19.88 5.95
CA SER A 204 -4.47 -19.86 7.40
C SER A 204 -3.68 -18.77 8.13
N LYS A 205 -2.52 -18.35 7.60
CA LYS A 205 -1.74 -17.21 8.11
C LYS A 205 -0.93 -16.61 6.95
N SER A 206 -1.04 -15.30 6.75
CA SER A 206 -0.32 -14.44 5.80
C SER A 206 -0.50 -14.71 4.29
N ALA A 207 -1.23 -13.80 3.63
CA ALA A 207 -1.21 -13.72 2.16
C ALA A 207 0.19 -13.30 1.71
N ARG A 208 0.87 -14.20 1.01
CA ARG A 208 2.12 -13.92 0.30
C ARG A 208 1.74 -13.41 -1.07
N ALA A 209 2.05 -12.15 -1.35
CA ALA A 209 1.81 -11.52 -2.63
C ALA A 209 3.16 -11.16 -3.23
N ILE A 210 3.45 -11.69 -4.42
CA ILE A 210 4.49 -11.12 -5.27
C ILE A 210 3.78 -10.31 -6.33
N MET A 211 4.26 -9.08 -6.51
CA MET A 211 3.86 -8.23 -7.61
C MET A 211 5.12 -7.80 -8.34
N VAL A 212 5.36 -8.44 -9.47
CA VAL A 212 6.40 -8.04 -10.41
C VAL A 212 5.76 -7.07 -11.39
N ASP A 213 6.31 -5.86 -11.47
CA ASP A 213 5.89 -4.84 -12.42
C ASP A 213 7.14 -4.31 -13.14
N TYR A 214 7.07 -4.32 -14.46
CA TYR A 214 8.11 -3.82 -15.34
C TYR A 214 7.59 -2.59 -16.07
N GLY A 215 7.90 -1.41 -15.54
CA GLY A 215 7.73 -0.13 -16.22
C GLY A 215 9.01 0.27 -16.95
N LYS A 216 8.89 0.79 -18.18
CA LYS A 216 9.99 1.43 -18.92
C LYS A 216 10.56 2.61 -18.11
#